data_AF-A0A820Q0S6-F1
#
_entry.id   AF-A0A820Q0S6-F1
#
_cell.length_a   1.000
_cell.length_b   1.000
_cell.length_c   1.000
_cell.angle_alpha   90.00
_cell.angle_beta   90.00
_cell.angle_gamma   90.00
#
_symmetry.space_group_name_H-M   'P 1'
#
loop_
_entity.id
_entity.type
_entity.pdbx_description
1 polymer ?
#
loop_
_entity_poly.entity_id
_entity_poly.type
_entity_poly.pdbx_seq_one_letter_code
_entity_poly.pdbx_strand_id
1 'polypeptide(L)'
;SQSLGITIPNELLSKSTPTKVKLQYILSLVLVATYTANLTSDLTISKSKDIITGIDDIKNGKLSFNRIGIIVDSAIEDFYLREISSGSRNFYPLKNQAELYESLLNGLIDAALSDIGVAEYDTNNIFCNLTLVGADFDKSSFDIVIPKDWLYTQDLDVTILSLTETDVLD
;
A
#
# COMPACT_ATOMS: atom_id res chain seq x y z
N SER A 1 10.27 24.77 22.61
CA SER A 1 9.22 23.82 23.01
C SER A 1 8.82 24.15 24.44
N GLN A 2 7.58 24.56 24.67
CA GLN A 2 7.10 24.88 26.03
C GLN A 2 6.83 23.56 26.76
N SER A 3 7.70 23.18 27.68
CA SER A 3 7.43 22.15 28.68
C SER A 3 6.39 22.72 29.64
N LEU A 4 5.14 22.29 29.50
CA LEU A 4 4.10 22.60 30.46
C LEU A 4 4.32 21.71 31.70
N GLY A 5 5.27 22.09 32.53
CA GLY A 5 5.47 21.47 33.84
C GLY A 5 4.24 21.76 34.70
N ILE A 6 3.47 20.73 35.02
CA ILE A 6 2.38 20.83 36.00
C ILE A 6 3.04 20.96 37.39
N THR A 7 3.39 22.18 37.78
CA THR A 7 3.84 22.47 39.15
C THR A 7 2.61 22.61 40.04
N ILE A 8 2.25 21.56 40.76
CA ILE A 8 1.22 21.62 41.82
C ILE A 8 1.83 22.38 43.00
N PRO A 9 1.29 23.53 43.43
CA PRO A 9 1.84 24.29 44.55
C PRO A 9 1.69 23.53 45.87
N ASN A 10 2.78 23.47 46.64
CA ASN A 10 2.91 22.72 47.90
C ASN A 10 1.89 23.10 48.99
N GLU A 11 1.27 24.28 48.92
CA GLU A 11 0.27 24.73 49.89
C GLU A 11 -1.05 23.93 49.84
N LEU A 12 -1.41 23.35 48.68
CA LEU A 12 -2.62 22.53 48.52
C LEU A 12 -2.45 21.10 49.08
N LEU A 13 -1.22 20.64 49.28
CA LEU A 13 -0.90 19.34 49.86
C LEU A 13 -1.03 19.32 51.40
N SER A 14 -0.87 20.47 52.06
CA SER A 14 -0.92 20.59 53.53
C SER A 14 -2.32 20.42 54.14
N LYS A 15 -3.40 20.66 53.38
CA LYS A 15 -4.80 20.64 53.87
C LYS A 15 -5.65 19.47 53.32
N SER A 16 -5.05 18.56 52.56
CA SER A 16 -5.78 17.53 51.81
C SER A 16 -5.84 16.19 52.56
N THR A 17 -7.04 15.59 52.69
CA THR A 17 -7.19 14.24 53.25
C THR A 17 -6.52 13.19 52.35
N PRO A 18 -5.96 12.10 52.88
CA PRO A 18 -5.17 11.14 52.10
C PRO A 18 -5.93 10.55 50.91
N THR A 19 -7.25 10.46 50.99
CA THR A 19 -8.13 10.02 49.89
C THR A 19 -8.23 11.04 48.76
N LYS A 20 -8.27 12.34 49.07
CA LYS A 20 -8.30 13.42 48.07
C LYS A 20 -6.96 13.51 47.32
N VAL A 21 -5.85 13.34 48.04
CA VAL A 21 -4.51 13.28 47.43
C VAL A 21 -4.42 12.14 46.42
N LYS A 22 -4.88 10.94 46.77
CA LYS A 22 -4.92 9.79 45.84
C LYS A 22 -5.75 10.07 44.58
N LEU A 23 -6.93 10.68 44.74
CA LEU A 23 -7.79 11.02 43.60
C LEU A 23 -7.13 12.06 42.67
N GLN A 24 -6.45 13.05 43.23
CA GLN A 24 -5.71 14.07 42.48
C GLN A 24 -4.57 13.46 41.64
N TYR A 25 -3.83 12.50 42.21
CA TYR A 25 -2.78 11.78 41.50
C TYR A 25 -3.34 10.92 40.37
N ILE A 26 -4.43 10.17 40.62
CA ILE A 26 -5.08 9.36 39.59
C ILE A 26 -5.60 10.25 38.45
N LEU A 27 -6.23 11.38 38.77
CA LEU A 27 -6.71 12.33 37.76
C LEU A 27 -5.56 12.89 36.92
N SER A 28 -4.45 13.25 37.55
CA SER A 28 -3.25 13.75 36.86
C SER A 28 -2.64 12.68 35.96
N LEU A 29 -2.60 11.42 36.41
CA LEU A 29 -2.11 10.30 35.63
C LEU A 29 -2.99 10.03 34.40
N VAL A 30 -4.31 10.04 34.57
CA VAL A 30 -5.27 9.84 33.46
C VAL A 30 -5.16 10.94 32.42
N LEU A 31 -4.97 12.20 32.84
CA LEU A 31 -4.76 13.33 31.93
C LEU A 31 -3.50 13.15 31.06
N VAL A 32 -2.36 12.82 31.69
CA VAL A 32 -1.09 12.60 30.96
C VAL A 32 -1.19 11.37 30.05
N ALA A 33 -1.83 10.30 30.52
CA ALA A 33 -2.08 9.11 29.71
C ALA A 33 -2.96 9.40 28.50
N THR A 34 -4.04 10.19 28.68
CA THR A 34 -4.95 10.57 27.59
C THR A 34 -4.26 11.48 26.56
N TYR A 35 -3.44 12.43 27.01
CA TYR A 35 -2.65 13.26 26.10
C TYR A 35 -1.65 12.44 25.28
N THR A 36 -0.97 11.50 25.93
CA THR A 36 -0.02 10.59 25.26
C THR A 36 -0.74 9.65 24.29
N ALA A 37 -1.93 9.15 24.66
CA ALA A 37 -2.76 8.30 23.80
C ALA A 37 -3.24 9.05 22.57
N ASN A 38 -3.72 10.29 22.72
CA ASN A 38 -4.15 11.12 21.58
C ASN A 38 -2.96 11.46 20.66
N LEU A 39 -1.83 11.86 21.22
CA LEU A 39 -0.61 12.11 20.43
C LEU A 39 -0.14 10.86 19.67
N THR A 40 -0.16 9.70 20.34
CA THR A 40 0.22 8.43 19.72
C THR A 40 -0.78 8.06 18.62
N SER A 41 -2.07 8.23 18.86
CA SER A 41 -3.13 8.01 17.87
C SER A 41 -2.96 8.90 16.65
N ASP A 42 -2.66 10.18 16.84
CA ASP A 42 -2.44 11.10 15.72
C ASP A 42 -1.17 10.72 14.92
N LEU A 43 -0.11 10.29 15.60
CA LEU A 43 1.13 9.87 14.96
C LEU A 43 0.96 8.55 14.18
N THR A 44 0.22 7.57 14.72
CA THR A 44 -0.05 6.30 14.04
C THR A 44 -0.98 6.49 12.84
N ILE A 45 -1.99 7.36 12.95
CA ILE A 45 -2.88 7.72 11.83
C ILE A 45 -2.12 8.53 10.75
N SER A 46 -1.19 9.40 11.14
CA SER A 46 -0.42 10.19 10.16
C SER A 46 0.53 9.30 9.35
N LYS A 47 1.16 8.30 9.97
CA LYS A 47 1.98 7.32 9.24
C LYS A 47 1.17 6.47 8.25
N SER A 48 -0.08 6.13 8.55
CA SER A 48 -0.92 5.35 7.62
C SER A 48 -1.50 6.20 6.49
N LYS A 49 -1.77 7.50 6.74
CA LYS A 49 -2.25 8.42 5.69
C LYS A 49 -1.25 8.64 4.57
N ASP A 50 0.04 8.56 4.83
CA ASP A 50 1.09 8.77 3.82
C ASP A 50 1.34 7.53 2.96
N ILE A 51 0.97 6.35 3.47
CA ILE A 51 1.04 5.10 2.73
C ILE A 51 -0.10 5.11 1.70
N ILE A 52 0.25 4.88 0.43
CA ILE A 52 -0.73 4.60 -0.63
C ILE A 52 -1.49 3.36 -0.18
N THR A 53 -2.81 3.33 -0.27
CA THR A 53 -3.60 2.16 0.17
C THR A 53 -4.14 1.35 -0.99
N GLY A 54 -4.21 1.95 -2.19
CA GLY A 54 -4.62 1.27 -3.40
C GLY A 54 -4.81 2.22 -4.59
N ILE A 55 -5.46 1.70 -5.63
CA ILE A 55 -5.66 2.43 -6.90
C ILE A 55 -6.52 3.69 -6.74
N ASP A 56 -7.43 3.72 -5.77
CA ASP A 56 -8.30 4.87 -5.53
C ASP A 56 -7.50 6.10 -5.06
N ASP A 57 -6.45 5.90 -4.27
CA ASP A 57 -5.55 6.98 -3.86
C ASP A 57 -4.83 7.61 -5.07
N ILE A 58 -4.49 6.79 -6.06
CA ILE A 58 -3.90 7.23 -7.32
C ILE A 58 -4.92 8.03 -8.13
N LYS A 59 -6.15 7.51 -8.28
CA LYS A 59 -7.24 8.18 -9.01
C LYS A 59 -7.63 9.52 -8.37
N ASN A 60 -7.59 9.59 -7.04
CA ASN A 60 -7.89 10.81 -6.27
C ASN A 60 -6.74 11.82 -6.25
N GLY A 61 -5.61 11.54 -6.92
CA GLY A 61 -4.50 12.48 -7.07
C GLY A 61 -3.66 12.66 -5.81
N LYS A 62 -3.63 11.67 -4.91
CA LYS A 62 -2.74 11.65 -3.74
C LYS A 62 -1.27 11.65 -4.15
N LEU A 63 -0.97 11.09 -5.31
CA LEU A 63 0.35 11.09 -5.96
C LEU A 63 0.34 11.96 -7.19
N SER A 64 1.47 12.60 -7.46
CA SER A 64 1.68 13.24 -8.75
C SER A 64 1.86 12.17 -9.82
N PHE A 65 1.13 12.30 -10.94
CA PHE A 65 1.17 11.30 -12.01
C PHE A 65 2.59 11.04 -12.53
N ASN A 66 3.48 12.05 -12.52
CA ASN A 66 4.87 11.90 -12.96
C ASN A 66 5.75 11.03 -12.04
N ARG A 67 5.24 10.63 -10.87
CA ARG A 67 5.92 9.71 -9.93
C ARG A 67 5.32 8.31 -9.98
N ILE A 68 4.44 8.04 -10.93
CA ILE A 68 3.85 6.73 -11.19
C ILE A 68 4.59 6.10 -12.36
N GLY A 69 5.27 4.99 -12.12
CA GLY A 69 5.92 4.20 -13.16
C GLY A 69 4.94 3.31 -13.89
N ILE A 70 4.92 3.40 -15.23
CA ILE A 70 4.15 2.50 -16.09
C ILE A 70 5.06 2.00 -17.21
N ILE A 71 5.03 0.69 -17.45
CA ILE A 71 5.73 0.08 -18.58
C ILE A 71 4.98 0.42 -19.87
N VAL A 72 5.64 1.09 -20.80
CA VAL A 72 5.05 1.49 -22.09
C VAL A 72 4.84 0.28 -23.00
N ASP A 73 3.91 0.38 -23.94
CA ASP A 73 3.54 -0.67 -24.89
C ASP A 73 3.07 -1.96 -24.19
N SER A 74 2.42 -1.81 -23.03
CA SER A 74 1.91 -2.93 -22.22
C SER A 74 0.41 -2.80 -21.94
N ALA A 75 -0.23 -3.91 -21.56
CA ALA A 75 -1.63 -3.91 -21.14
C ALA A 75 -1.89 -2.98 -19.93
N ILE A 76 -0.88 -2.78 -19.08
CA ILE A 76 -0.93 -1.88 -17.93
C ILE A 76 -1.03 -0.42 -18.39
N GLU A 77 -0.36 -0.05 -19.48
CA GLU A 77 -0.49 1.28 -20.07
C GLU A 77 -1.93 1.54 -20.56
N ASP A 78 -2.50 0.59 -21.31
CA ASP A 78 -3.86 0.70 -21.80
C ASP A 78 -4.88 0.83 -20.66
N PHE A 79 -4.68 0.06 -19.59
CA PHE A 79 -5.49 0.17 -18.38
C PHE A 79 -5.35 1.55 -17.73
N TYR A 80 -4.12 2.03 -17.52
CA TYR A 80 -3.85 3.33 -16.90
C TYR A 80 -4.49 4.48 -17.68
N LEU A 81 -4.34 4.47 -19.00
CA LEU A 81 -4.90 5.48 -19.88
C LEU A 81 -6.43 5.47 -19.83
N ARG A 82 -7.05 4.29 -19.80
CA ARG A 82 -8.52 4.16 -19.79
C ARG A 82 -9.12 4.54 -18.43
N GLU A 83 -8.56 4.06 -17.34
CA GLU A 83 -9.22 4.06 -16.02
C GLU A 83 -8.72 5.16 -15.06
N ILE A 84 -7.53 5.73 -15.30
CA ILE A 84 -6.88 6.63 -14.35
C ILE A 84 -6.66 8.01 -14.97
N SER A 85 -5.97 8.08 -16.10
CA SER A 85 -5.56 9.37 -16.67
C SER A 85 -6.49 9.91 -17.75
N SER A 86 -7.58 9.20 -18.06
CA SER A 86 -8.54 9.59 -19.11
C SER A 86 -7.89 9.88 -20.46
N GLY A 87 -6.90 9.06 -20.85
CA GLY A 87 -6.16 9.15 -22.11
C GLY A 87 -4.88 9.99 -22.04
N SER A 88 -4.51 10.53 -20.88
CA SER A 88 -3.32 11.36 -20.72
C SER A 88 -2.07 10.55 -20.38
N ARG A 89 -1.00 10.68 -21.18
CA ARG A 89 0.32 10.11 -20.87
C ARG A 89 1.11 11.02 -19.92
N ASN A 90 0.65 11.08 -18.68
CA ASN A 90 1.21 11.93 -17.61
C ASN A 90 2.06 11.15 -16.58
N PHE A 91 2.30 9.86 -16.85
CA PHE A 91 3.08 8.95 -16.02
C PHE A 91 4.58 8.98 -16.35
N TYR A 92 5.39 8.33 -15.50
CA TYR A 92 6.81 8.08 -15.76
C TYR A 92 6.98 6.82 -16.64
N PRO A 93 7.42 6.95 -17.90
CA PRO A 93 7.49 5.83 -18.82
C PRO A 93 8.69 4.92 -18.51
N LEU A 94 8.44 3.62 -18.45
CA LEU A 94 9.45 2.58 -18.20
C LEU A 94 9.47 1.61 -19.39
N LYS A 95 10.63 1.04 -19.70
CA LYS A 95 10.77 0.09 -20.84
C LYS A 95 10.69 -1.37 -20.43
N ASN A 96 11.09 -1.67 -19.21
CA ASN A 96 11.17 -3.05 -18.72
C ASN A 96 10.95 -3.12 -17.21
N GLN A 97 10.68 -4.34 -16.74
CA GLN A 97 10.43 -4.61 -15.32
C GLN A 97 11.65 -4.33 -14.42
N ALA A 98 12.87 -4.55 -14.92
CA ALA A 98 14.08 -4.25 -14.15
C ALA A 98 14.22 -2.74 -13.88
N GLU A 99 13.96 -1.91 -14.89
CA GLU A 99 13.95 -0.45 -14.79
C GLU A 99 12.85 0.04 -13.84
N LEU A 100 11.71 -0.66 -13.80
CA LEU A 100 10.63 -0.39 -12.84
C LEU A 100 11.13 -0.54 -11.40
N TYR A 101 11.72 -1.67 -11.06
CA TYR A 101 12.23 -1.92 -9.70
C TYR A 101 13.39 -1.00 -9.33
N GLU A 102 14.34 -0.79 -10.25
CA GLU A 102 15.44 0.15 -10.03
C GLU A 102 14.92 1.58 -9.81
N SER A 103 13.89 2.01 -10.56
CA SER A 103 13.31 3.35 -10.39
C SER A 103 12.59 3.51 -9.05
N LEU A 104 11.92 2.45 -8.56
CA LEU A 104 11.32 2.40 -7.22
C LEU A 104 12.39 2.47 -6.12
N LEU A 105 13.44 1.65 -6.23
CA LEU A 105 14.52 1.60 -5.24
C LEU A 105 15.32 2.91 -5.16
N ASN A 106 15.51 3.57 -6.31
CA ASN A 106 16.19 4.86 -6.40
C ASN A 106 15.26 6.05 -6.04
N GLY A 107 13.98 5.82 -5.76
CA GLY A 107 13.02 6.85 -5.38
C GLY A 107 12.65 7.84 -6.50
N LEU A 108 12.92 7.47 -7.76
CA LEU A 108 12.51 8.26 -8.93
C LEU A 108 10.99 8.25 -9.09
N ILE A 109 10.37 7.11 -8.76
CA ILE A 109 8.93 6.89 -8.72
C ILE A 109 8.51 6.44 -7.33
N ASP A 110 7.30 6.83 -6.91
CA ASP A 110 6.73 6.45 -5.61
C ASP A 110 5.87 5.18 -5.70
N ALA A 111 5.34 4.90 -6.89
CA ALA A 111 4.48 3.75 -7.15
C ALA A 111 4.62 3.27 -8.59
N ALA A 112 4.33 2.00 -8.82
CA ALA A 112 4.22 1.43 -10.15
C ALA A 112 3.06 0.42 -10.19
N LEU A 113 2.47 0.25 -11.36
CA LEU A 113 1.50 -0.82 -11.59
C LEU A 113 2.23 -2.03 -12.19
N SER A 114 1.90 -3.23 -11.71
CA SER A 114 2.48 -4.49 -12.14
C SER A 114 1.46 -5.62 -11.95
N ASP A 115 1.60 -6.70 -12.72
CA ASP A 115 0.81 -7.92 -12.53
C ASP A 115 1.12 -8.58 -11.18
N ILE A 116 0.08 -9.04 -10.49
CA ILE A 116 0.19 -9.56 -9.11
C ILE A 116 1.15 -10.74 -8.99
N GLY A 117 1.07 -11.73 -9.89
CA GLY A 117 1.91 -12.93 -9.80
C GLY A 117 3.40 -12.64 -9.93
N VAL A 118 3.76 -11.70 -10.82
CA VAL A 118 5.16 -11.25 -10.98
C VAL A 118 5.58 -10.42 -9.78
N ALA A 119 4.74 -9.46 -9.38
CA ALA A 119 5.05 -8.55 -8.29
C ALA A 119 5.16 -9.25 -6.92
N GLU A 120 4.32 -10.26 -6.65
CA GLU A 120 4.39 -11.08 -5.43
C GLU A 120 5.68 -11.89 -5.39
N TYR A 121 6.04 -12.54 -6.50
CA TYR A 121 7.30 -13.28 -6.58
C TYR A 121 8.51 -12.36 -6.37
N ASP A 122 8.55 -11.24 -7.08
CA ASP A 122 9.68 -10.31 -7.05
C ASP A 122 9.81 -9.63 -5.68
N THR A 123 8.70 -9.21 -5.06
CA THR A 123 8.71 -8.56 -3.74
C THR A 123 9.11 -9.53 -2.63
N ASN A 124 8.64 -10.78 -2.69
CA ASN A 124 8.92 -11.78 -1.64
C ASN A 124 10.32 -12.39 -1.76
N ASN A 125 10.86 -12.54 -2.97
CA ASN A 125 12.12 -13.27 -3.18
C ASN A 125 13.31 -12.37 -3.52
N ILE A 126 13.10 -11.24 -4.19
CA ILE A 126 14.19 -10.42 -4.75
C ILE A 126 14.27 -9.06 -4.05
N PHE A 127 13.14 -8.38 -3.88
CA PHE A 127 13.05 -7.01 -3.43
C PHE A 127 12.25 -6.85 -2.13
N CYS A 128 12.75 -7.39 -1.03
CA CYS A 128 12.08 -7.34 0.29
C CYS A 128 11.90 -5.92 0.86
N ASN A 129 12.52 -4.91 0.25
CA ASN A 129 12.36 -3.50 0.64
C ASN A 129 11.13 -2.85 0.00
N LEU A 130 10.55 -3.50 -1.00
CA LEU A 130 9.32 -3.07 -1.65
C LEU A 130 8.14 -3.73 -0.95
N THR A 131 6.96 -3.15 -1.13
CA THR A 131 5.73 -3.71 -0.57
C THR A 131 4.68 -3.62 -1.66
N LEU A 132 3.96 -4.72 -1.87
CA LEU A 132 2.79 -4.73 -2.71
C LEU A 132 1.67 -3.98 -1.99
N VAL A 133 1.05 -3.03 -2.67
CA VAL A 133 0.00 -2.19 -2.07
C VAL A 133 -1.21 -2.11 -2.99
N GLY A 134 -2.39 -2.33 -2.41
CA GLY A 134 -3.67 -2.24 -3.10
C GLY A 134 -4.42 -3.56 -3.03
N ALA A 135 -5.73 -3.48 -3.23
CA ALA A 135 -6.53 -4.65 -3.58
C ALA A 135 -6.50 -4.86 -5.09
N ASP A 136 -6.77 -6.09 -5.53
CA ASP A 136 -6.92 -6.45 -6.94
C ASP A 136 -7.92 -5.49 -7.61
N PHE A 137 -7.41 -4.65 -8.51
CA PHE A 137 -8.19 -3.58 -9.15
C PHE A 137 -8.56 -3.90 -10.61
N ASP A 138 -7.82 -4.80 -11.24
CA ASP A 138 -8.12 -5.35 -12.57
C ASP A 138 -8.00 -6.87 -12.50
N LYS A 139 -9.09 -7.57 -12.80
CA LYS A 139 -9.07 -9.03 -12.87
C LYS A 139 -8.74 -9.44 -14.30
N SER A 140 -7.45 -9.48 -14.59
CA SER A 140 -6.93 -10.12 -15.80
C SER A 140 -6.59 -11.58 -15.52
N SER A 141 -6.75 -12.43 -16.53
CA SER A 141 -6.31 -13.82 -16.50
C SER A 141 -5.25 -14.04 -17.58
N PHE A 142 -4.31 -14.94 -17.31
CA PHE A 142 -3.34 -15.37 -18.30
C PHE A 142 -4.01 -16.38 -19.23
N ASP A 143 -4.23 -15.98 -20.48
CA ASP A 143 -4.87 -16.83 -21.48
C ASP A 143 -3.85 -17.28 -22.54
N ILE A 144 -4.03 -18.51 -23.04
CA ILE A 144 -3.25 -19.05 -24.15
C ILE A 144 -3.98 -18.73 -25.44
N VAL A 145 -3.37 -17.90 -26.30
CA VAL A 145 -3.97 -17.54 -27.60
C VAL A 145 -3.58 -18.57 -28.65
N ILE A 146 -4.58 -19.24 -29.23
CA ILE A 146 -4.40 -20.23 -30.31
C ILE A 146 -5.06 -19.75 -31.61
N PRO A 147 -4.56 -20.19 -32.78
CA PRO A 147 -5.21 -19.90 -34.06
C PRO A 147 -6.64 -20.44 -34.11
N LYS A 148 -7.52 -19.69 -34.77
CA LYS A 148 -8.88 -20.15 -35.03
C LYS A 148 -8.84 -21.46 -35.84
N ASP A 149 -9.64 -22.44 -35.42
CA ASP A 149 -9.75 -23.76 -36.03
C ASP A 149 -8.46 -24.61 -35.93
N TRP A 150 -7.66 -24.43 -34.88
CA TRP A 150 -6.49 -25.27 -34.62
C TRP A 150 -6.90 -26.70 -34.28
N LEU A 151 -6.33 -27.68 -35.00
CA LEU A 151 -6.68 -29.10 -34.91
C LEU A 151 -6.53 -29.69 -33.50
N TYR A 152 -5.65 -29.12 -32.68
CA TYR A 152 -5.34 -29.61 -31.32
C TYR A 152 -6.05 -28.83 -30.21
N THR A 153 -7.00 -27.95 -30.54
CA THR A 153 -7.73 -27.17 -29.53
C THR A 153 -8.36 -28.07 -28.46
N GLN A 154 -9.03 -29.14 -28.90
CA GLN A 154 -9.70 -30.07 -27.99
C GLN A 154 -8.71 -30.86 -27.12
N ASP A 155 -7.57 -31.27 -27.69
CA ASP A 155 -6.53 -31.99 -26.95
C ASP A 155 -5.85 -31.08 -25.92
N LEU A 156 -5.62 -29.81 -26.27
CA LEU A 156 -5.09 -28.80 -25.36
C LEU A 156 -6.04 -28.59 -24.17
N ASP A 157 -7.33 -28.39 -24.42
CA ASP A 157 -8.32 -28.16 -23.37
C ASP A 157 -8.38 -29.34 -22.39
N VAL A 158 -8.44 -30.58 -22.89
CA VAL A 158 -8.46 -31.79 -22.04
C VAL A 158 -7.17 -31.91 -21.23
N THR A 159 -6.03 -31.57 -21.82
CA THR A 159 -4.74 -31.61 -21.11
C THR A 159 -4.70 -30.58 -20.00
N ILE A 160 -5.10 -29.33 -20.25
CA ILE A 160 -5.16 -28.27 -19.25
C ILE A 160 -6.09 -28.68 -18.10
N LEU A 161 -7.30 -29.18 -18.41
CA LEU A 161 -8.24 -29.67 -17.41
C LEU A 161 -7.61 -30.77 -16.53
N SER A 162 -6.92 -31.73 -17.15
CA SER A 162 -6.27 -32.81 -16.41
C SER A 162 -5.15 -32.31 -15.48
N LEU A 163 -4.42 -31.27 -15.88
CA LEU A 163 -3.36 -30.66 -15.07
C LEU A 163 -3.93 -29.91 -13.86
N THR A 164 -5.07 -29.25 -14.02
CA THR A 164 -5.79 -28.60 -12.93
C THR A 164 -6.39 -29.63 -11.96
N GLU A 165 -6.97 -30.73 -12.46
CA GLU A 165 -7.52 -31.80 -11.61
C GLU A 165 -6.45 -32.56 -10.82
N THR A 166 -5.22 -32.58 -11.32
CA THR A 166 -4.09 -33.29 -10.69
C THR A 166 -3.29 -32.42 -9.72
N ASP A 167 -3.72 -31.19 -9.46
CA ASP A 167 -3.08 -30.27 -8.49
C ASP A 167 -1.63 -29.93 -8.84
N VAL A 168 -1.25 -30.08 -10.11
CA VAL A 168 0.13 -29.79 -10.59
C VAL A 168 0.33 -28.29 -10.79
N LEU A 169 -0.77 -27.53 -10.88
CA LEU A 169 -0.79 -26.10 -11.16
C LEU A 169 -1.09 -25.23 -9.92
N ASP A 170 -1.26 -25.86 -8.75
CA ASP A 170 -1.53 -25.20 -7.46
C ASP A 170 -0.24 -24.90 -6.65
#